data_AF-A0A1R3I920-F1
#
_entry.id   AF-A0A1R3I920-F1
#
_cell.length_a   1.000
_cell.length_b   1.000
_cell.length_c   1.000
_cell.angle_alpha   90.00
_cell.angle_beta   90.00
_cell.angle_gamma   90.00
#
_symmetry.space_group_name_H-M   'P 1'
#
loop_
_entity.id
_entity.type
_entity.pdbx_description
1 polymer ?
#
loop_
_entity_poly.entity_id
_entity_poly.type
_entity_poly.pdbx_seq_one_letter_code
_entity_poly.pdbx_strand_id
1 'polypeptide(L)'
;MRFPSFLRMEMPVVEVHKHGVWLLARNTSCTSQSLSLKQVDQLIHRILVEEDANSCQQGSDELFHAASDAGKKLYKKGDFSKSQITDVDVYLLRKVGLFPDVLERKVLQYFEKGDHVSALVTGEFYARKEHFPGFARPFVFNAEVLLKVRRNLEAKDAARGALKSPWWTLGCKYHEVACIAGWEDGQIEYIREKLTEEGRQEDLNKGKPPTQIALDEAAFLLDLSSVKGTWDDSLEQIAQCYKEAGLHDIARFVLYRD
;
A
#
# COMPACT_ATOMS: atom_id res chain seq x y z
N MET A 1 -7.62 -17.96 3.33
CA MET A 1 -7.93 -16.53 3.14
C MET A 1 -8.75 -16.44 1.86
N ARG A 2 -10.00 -15.93 1.87
CA ARG A 2 -10.76 -15.80 0.62
C ARG A 2 -10.11 -14.65 -0.18
N PHE A 3 -9.46 -14.96 -1.29
CA PHE A 3 -9.10 -13.94 -2.26
C PHE A 3 -10.40 -13.20 -2.64
N PRO A 4 -10.46 -11.87 -2.56
CA PRO A 4 -11.58 -11.13 -3.12
C PRO A 4 -11.64 -11.45 -4.61
N SER A 5 -12.86 -11.68 -5.11
CA SER A 5 -13.12 -11.94 -6.53
C SER A 5 -12.41 -10.89 -7.40
N PHE A 6 -11.43 -11.30 -8.21
CA PHE A 6 -10.64 -10.46 -9.11
C PHE A 6 -11.47 -9.59 -10.06
N LEU A 7 -12.73 -9.96 -10.32
CA LEU A 7 -13.65 -9.24 -11.22
C LEU A 7 -14.20 -7.91 -10.67
N ARG A 8 -13.82 -7.50 -9.46
CA ARG A 8 -14.33 -6.25 -8.84
C ARG A 8 -13.26 -5.45 -8.09
N MET A 9 -11.97 -5.70 -8.35
CA MET A 9 -10.88 -4.92 -7.78
C MET A 9 -10.52 -3.75 -8.69
N GLU A 10 -10.67 -2.55 -8.17
CA GLU A 10 -10.07 -1.35 -8.75
C GLU A 10 -8.56 -1.40 -8.63
N MET A 11 -7.85 -1.12 -9.72
CA MET A 11 -6.40 -1.15 -9.73
C MET A 11 -5.86 -0.01 -8.86
N PRO A 12 -5.16 -0.31 -7.76
CA PRO A 12 -4.63 0.72 -6.89
C PRO A 12 -3.51 1.48 -7.60
N VAL A 13 -3.44 2.80 -7.36
CA VAL A 13 -2.27 3.59 -7.79
C VAL A 13 -1.15 3.37 -6.79
N VAL A 14 -0.08 2.71 -7.25
CA VAL A 14 1.05 2.31 -6.41
C VAL A 14 2.38 2.73 -7.02
N GLU A 15 3.39 2.86 -6.17
CA GLU A 15 4.78 3.00 -6.56
C GLU A 15 5.54 1.71 -6.19
N VAL A 16 6.21 1.13 -7.18
CA VAL A 16 6.96 -0.13 -7.00
C VAL A 16 8.35 0.18 -6.47
N HIS A 17 8.69 -0.44 -5.36
CA HIS A 17 10.00 -0.35 -4.72
C HIS A 17 10.68 -1.71 -4.72
N LYS A 18 11.99 -1.71 -4.45
CA LYS A 18 12.78 -2.94 -4.37
C LYS A 18 12.16 -3.97 -3.43
N HIS A 19 11.67 -3.56 -2.26
CA HIS A 19 11.19 -4.47 -1.21
C HIS A 19 9.67 -4.43 -0.98
N GLY A 20 8.89 -3.92 -1.94
CA GLY A 20 7.44 -3.86 -1.80
C GLY A 20 6.82 -2.80 -2.70
N VAL A 21 5.52 -2.57 -2.52
CA VAL A 21 4.76 -1.55 -3.24
C VAL A 21 4.14 -0.56 -2.25
N TRP A 22 4.15 0.71 -2.62
CA TRP A 22 3.67 1.81 -1.80
C TRP A 22 2.37 2.30 -2.38
N LEU A 23 1.31 2.32 -1.57
CA LEU A 23 0.04 2.87 -2.00
C LEU A 23 0.12 4.40 -2.04
N LEU A 24 -0.24 5.00 -3.17
CA LEU A 24 -0.15 6.46 -3.34
C LEU A 24 -1.44 7.18 -2.95
N ALA A 25 -2.59 6.52 -3.08
CA ALA A 25 -3.90 7.11 -2.77
C ALA A 25 -4.87 6.08 -2.19
N ARG A 26 -5.90 6.57 -1.50
CA ARG A 26 -6.91 5.70 -0.85
C ARG A 26 -7.67 4.85 -1.86
N ASN A 27 -7.75 3.54 -1.61
CA ASN A 27 -8.65 2.64 -2.34
C ASN A 27 -10.02 2.58 -1.63
N THR A 28 -10.99 3.41 -2.02
CA THR A 28 -12.34 3.34 -1.44
C THR A 28 -13.27 2.46 -2.27
N SER A 29 -13.90 1.48 -1.63
CA SER A 29 -15.11 0.86 -2.15
C SER A 29 -16.32 1.78 -1.92
N CYS A 30 -16.95 2.25 -3.00
CA CYS A 30 -18.28 2.85 -2.98
C CYS A 30 -19.07 2.28 -4.17
N THR A 31 -20.32 1.92 -3.94
CA THR A 31 -21.20 1.05 -4.76
C THR A 31 -21.68 1.62 -6.10
N SER A 32 -20.88 2.42 -6.83
CA SER A 32 -21.32 3.02 -8.09
C SER A 32 -20.20 3.02 -9.14
N GLN A 33 -20.55 2.64 -10.38
CA GLN A 33 -19.71 2.31 -11.55
C GLN A 33 -18.71 3.38 -12.06
N SER A 34 -18.36 4.40 -11.28
CA SER A 34 -17.39 5.46 -11.64
C SER A 34 -16.33 5.58 -10.54
N LEU A 35 -15.38 4.66 -10.58
CA LEU A 35 -14.67 4.19 -9.38
C LEU A 35 -13.13 4.36 -9.61
N SER A 36 -12.58 3.97 -10.77
CA SER A 36 -11.12 4.07 -11.05
C SER A 36 -10.63 5.49 -11.30
N LEU A 37 -11.52 6.34 -11.82
CA LEU A 37 -11.24 7.77 -12.05
C LEU A 37 -10.98 8.50 -10.72
N LYS A 38 -11.60 8.09 -9.61
CA LYS A 38 -11.52 8.84 -8.35
C LYS A 38 -10.13 8.83 -7.71
N GLN A 39 -9.37 7.74 -7.82
CA GLN A 39 -8.02 7.67 -7.24
C GLN A 39 -7.04 8.53 -8.04
N VAL A 40 -7.10 8.41 -9.37
CA VAL A 40 -6.28 9.20 -10.29
C VAL A 40 -6.64 10.68 -10.16
N ASP A 41 -7.93 11.01 -10.07
CA ASP A 41 -8.42 12.37 -9.83
C ASP A 41 -7.90 12.94 -8.50
N GLN A 42 -7.90 12.15 -7.42
CA GLN A 42 -7.32 12.58 -6.14
C GLN A 42 -5.82 12.83 -6.23
N LEU A 43 -5.09 11.98 -6.96
CA LEU A 43 -3.66 12.16 -7.16
C LEU A 43 -3.36 13.40 -8.02
N ILE A 44 -4.09 13.59 -9.12
CA ILE A 44 -3.98 14.80 -9.96
C ILE A 44 -4.32 16.04 -9.15
N HIS A 45 -5.42 16.03 -8.39
CA HIS A 45 -5.81 17.15 -7.52
C HIS A 45 -4.73 17.46 -6.49
N ARG A 46 -4.15 16.43 -5.84
CA ARG A 46 -3.03 16.60 -4.92
C ARG A 46 -1.84 17.27 -5.60
N ILE A 47 -1.40 16.77 -6.75
CA ILE A 47 -0.26 17.32 -7.50
C ILE A 47 -0.49 18.81 -7.80
N LEU A 48 -1.69 19.18 -8.25
CA LEU A 48 -2.03 20.58 -8.54
C LEU A 48 -2.07 21.48 -7.30
N VAL A 49 -2.49 20.95 -6.14
CA VAL A 49 -2.46 21.68 -4.87
C VAL A 49 -1.03 21.90 -4.39
N GLU A 50 -0.19 20.87 -4.45
CA GLU A 50 1.22 20.96 -4.07
C GLU A 50 1.96 21.94 -5.00
N GLU A 51 1.67 21.95 -6.30
CA GLU A 51 2.20 22.93 -7.26
C GLU A 51 1.74 24.37 -6.96
N ASP A 52 0.45 24.58 -6.64
CA ASP A 52 -0.07 25.90 -6.26
C ASP A 52 0.58 26.45 -4.99
N ALA A 53 0.82 25.58 -4.01
CA ALA A 53 1.50 25.94 -2.76
C ALA A 53 2.99 26.26 -2.96
N ASN A 54 3.65 25.60 -3.92
CA ASN A 54 5.09 25.77 -4.23
C ASN A 54 5.38 26.91 -5.22
N SER A 55 4.37 27.44 -5.91
CA SER A 55 4.47 28.47 -6.95
C SER A 55 5.13 29.80 -6.51
N CYS A 56 5.52 29.95 -5.24
CA CYS A 56 6.36 31.04 -4.74
C CYS A 56 7.85 30.95 -5.18
N GLN A 57 8.33 29.82 -5.71
CA GLN A 57 9.77 29.57 -5.97
C GLN A 57 10.16 29.26 -7.43
N GLN A 58 9.45 29.82 -8.44
CA GLN A 58 9.61 29.53 -9.89
C GLN A 58 8.85 28.28 -10.38
N GLY A 59 7.56 28.17 -10.09
CA GLY A 59 6.71 27.14 -10.70
C GLY A 59 6.33 27.50 -12.14
N SER A 60 6.68 26.65 -13.10
CA SER A 60 6.16 26.75 -14.47
C SER A 60 4.69 26.32 -14.45
N ASP A 61 3.82 26.99 -15.20
CA ASP A 61 2.40 26.57 -15.35
C ASP A 61 2.24 25.22 -16.09
N GLU A 62 3.34 24.49 -16.33
CA GLU A 62 3.41 23.27 -17.12
C GLU A 62 2.52 22.16 -16.56
N LEU A 63 2.49 21.93 -15.24
CA LEU A 63 1.63 20.89 -14.66
C LEU A 63 0.15 21.23 -14.80
N PHE A 64 -0.23 22.49 -14.62
CA PHE A 64 -1.60 22.96 -14.87
C PHE A 64 -1.98 22.84 -16.34
N HIS A 65 -1.06 23.14 -17.26
CA HIS A 65 -1.26 22.97 -18.69
C HIS A 65 -1.37 21.49 -19.09
N ALA A 66 -0.51 20.62 -18.54
CA ALA A 66 -0.49 19.19 -18.80
C ALA A 66 -1.77 18.51 -18.30
N ALA A 67 -2.26 18.89 -17.12
CA ALA A 67 -3.52 18.36 -16.58
C ALA A 67 -4.76 18.79 -17.39
N SER A 68 -4.64 19.85 -18.21
CA SER A 68 -5.65 20.30 -19.16
C SER A 68 -7.06 20.36 -18.54
N ASP A 69 -8.08 19.92 -19.27
CA ASP A 69 -9.48 19.97 -18.83
C ASP A 69 -9.81 19.04 -17.66
N ALA A 70 -9.03 17.97 -17.45
CA ALA A 70 -9.17 17.12 -16.26
C ALA A 70 -8.75 17.88 -15.00
N GLY A 71 -7.58 18.54 -15.04
CA GLY A 71 -7.08 19.36 -13.94
C GLY A 71 -8.02 20.52 -13.60
N LYS A 72 -8.51 21.26 -14.60
CA LYS A 72 -9.44 22.39 -14.40
C LYS A 72 -10.75 21.99 -13.70
N LYS A 73 -11.23 20.75 -13.89
CA LYS A 73 -12.42 20.24 -13.21
C LYS A 73 -12.16 19.91 -11.75
N LEU A 74 -10.93 19.51 -11.42
CA LEU A 74 -10.55 19.03 -10.09
C LEU A 74 -10.09 20.17 -9.18
N TYR A 75 -9.34 21.13 -9.72
CA TYR A 75 -8.70 22.16 -8.94
C TYR A 75 -8.50 23.46 -9.73
N LYS A 76 -8.75 24.60 -9.09
CA LYS A 76 -8.48 25.93 -9.68
C LYS A 76 -7.29 26.57 -8.95
N LYS A 77 -6.32 27.02 -9.74
CA LYS A 77 -5.12 27.72 -9.23
C LYS A 77 -5.48 28.87 -8.28
N GLY A 78 -4.76 28.98 -7.17
CA GLY A 78 -4.98 29.91 -6.08
C GLY A 78 -6.05 29.49 -5.06
N ASP A 79 -6.71 28.34 -5.24
CA ASP A 79 -7.73 27.87 -4.29
C ASP A 79 -7.12 27.41 -2.96
N PHE A 80 -5.83 27.02 -2.95
CA PHE A 80 -5.11 26.77 -1.70
C PHE A 80 -5.02 28.07 -0.88
N SER A 81 -4.49 29.14 -1.46
CA SER A 81 -4.36 30.43 -0.78
C SER A 81 -5.70 31.02 -0.33
N LYS A 82 -6.76 30.89 -1.15
CA LYS A 82 -8.11 31.36 -0.79
C LYS A 82 -8.74 30.60 0.38
N SER A 83 -8.30 29.36 0.63
CA SER A 83 -8.88 28.53 1.69
C SER A 83 -8.49 28.95 3.11
N GLN A 84 -7.48 29.83 3.25
CA GLN A 84 -6.90 30.26 4.53
C GLN A 84 -6.26 29.13 5.35
N ILE A 85 -6.15 27.92 4.80
CA ILE A 85 -5.39 26.82 5.41
C ILE A 85 -3.91 27.05 5.09
N THR A 86 -3.09 27.20 6.13
CA THR A 86 -1.66 27.49 5.97
C THR A 86 -0.80 26.24 5.74
N ASP A 87 -1.31 25.07 6.12
CA ASP A 87 -0.62 23.79 6.05
C ASP A 87 -1.18 22.98 4.87
N VAL A 88 -0.34 22.70 3.87
CA VAL A 88 -0.74 22.00 2.65
C VAL A 88 -1.24 20.58 2.96
N ASP A 89 -0.64 19.89 3.94
CA ASP A 89 -1.05 18.55 4.33
C ASP A 89 -2.46 18.57 4.95
N VAL A 90 -2.76 19.59 5.75
CA VAL A 90 -4.10 19.79 6.31
C VAL A 90 -5.11 20.10 5.20
N TYR A 91 -4.73 20.86 4.19
CA TYR A 91 -5.59 21.10 3.03
C TYR A 91 -5.87 19.78 2.29
N LEU A 92 -4.83 19.02 1.96
CA LEU A 92 -4.94 17.75 1.24
C LEU A 92 -5.88 16.77 1.97
N LEU A 93 -5.67 16.56 3.27
CA LEU A 93 -6.47 15.63 4.07
C LEU A 93 -7.94 16.07 4.22
N ARG A 94 -8.22 17.38 4.20
CA ARG A 94 -9.58 17.91 4.38
C ARG A 94 -10.36 18.10 3.07
N LYS A 95 -9.66 18.42 1.98
CA LYS A 95 -10.28 18.87 0.72
C LYS A 95 -10.09 17.90 -0.44
N VAL A 96 -9.08 17.04 -0.38
CA VAL A 96 -8.70 16.17 -1.50
C VAL A 96 -8.97 14.70 -1.16
N GLY A 97 -8.25 14.15 -0.18
CA GLY A 97 -8.31 12.72 0.10
C GLY A 97 -7.34 12.28 1.19
N LEU A 98 -7.37 10.98 1.51
CA LEU A 98 -6.39 10.38 2.42
C LEU A 98 -5.23 9.84 1.60
N PHE A 99 -4.02 10.23 1.99
CA PHE A 99 -2.78 9.80 1.35
C PHE A 99 -1.87 9.21 2.43
N PRO A 100 -1.34 7.99 2.23
CA PRO A 100 -0.46 7.32 3.20
C PRO A 100 0.69 8.21 3.67
N ASP A 101 1.47 8.73 2.73
CA ASP A 101 2.63 9.56 3.00
C ASP A 101 2.28 10.90 3.68
N VAL A 102 1.15 11.52 3.34
CA VAL A 102 0.69 12.76 4.00
C VAL A 102 0.36 12.50 5.47
N LEU A 103 -0.29 11.37 5.78
CA LEU A 103 -0.56 10.97 7.17
C LEU A 103 0.74 10.69 7.93
N GLU A 104 1.69 9.99 7.31
CA GLU A 104 3.02 9.75 7.89
C GLU A 104 3.76 11.08 8.15
N ARG A 105 3.76 12.02 7.19
CA ARG A 105 4.33 13.38 7.35
C ARG A 105 3.70 14.11 8.54
N LYS A 106 2.37 14.09 8.68
CA LYS A 106 1.68 14.73 9.82
C LYS A 106 2.14 14.15 11.16
N VAL A 107 2.25 12.83 11.26
CA VAL A 107 2.72 12.17 12.48
C VAL A 107 4.14 12.60 12.84
N LEU A 108 5.05 12.65 11.86
CA LEU A 108 6.43 13.12 12.07
C LEU A 108 6.47 14.57 12.54
N GLN A 109 5.70 15.47 11.92
CA GLN A 109 5.59 16.88 12.34
C GLN A 109 5.05 17.02 13.77
N TYR A 110 4.09 16.18 14.19
CA TYR A 110 3.61 16.19 15.57
C TYR A 110 4.72 15.78 16.56
N PHE A 111 5.51 14.75 16.21
CA PHE A 111 6.67 14.38 17.01
C PHE A 111 7.72 15.49 17.11
N GLU A 112 8.02 16.20 16.02
CA GLU A 112 8.96 17.33 16.02
C GLU A 112 8.51 18.47 16.94
N LYS A 113 7.19 18.68 17.05
CA LYS A 113 6.58 19.66 17.94
C LYS A 113 6.44 19.18 19.39
N GLY A 114 6.82 17.93 19.69
CA GLY A 114 6.61 17.32 21.01
C GLY A 114 5.16 16.94 21.30
N ASP A 115 4.27 16.99 20.31
CA ASP A 115 2.86 16.61 20.45
C ASP A 115 2.68 15.10 20.23
N HIS A 116 3.05 14.33 21.26
CA HIS A 116 2.95 12.87 21.23
C HIS A 116 1.50 12.37 21.13
N VAL A 117 0.53 13.12 21.65
CA VAL A 117 -0.88 12.71 21.64
C VAL A 117 -1.42 12.77 20.22
N SER A 118 -1.21 13.88 19.52
CA SER A 118 -1.64 14.00 18.12
C SER A 118 -0.91 13.02 17.20
N ALA A 119 0.37 12.74 17.47
CA ALA A 119 1.12 11.72 16.75
C ALA A 119 0.49 10.33 16.91
N LEU A 120 0.16 9.92 18.13
CA LEU A 120 -0.48 8.63 18.41
C LEU A 120 -1.88 8.52 17.81
N VAL A 121 -2.71 9.56 17.99
CA VAL A 121 -4.08 9.58 17.43
C VAL A 121 -4.04 9.49 15.90
N THR A 122 -3.12 10.19 15.26
CA THR A 122 -2.98 10.18 13.79
C THR A 122 -2.42 8.84 13.30
N GLY A 123 -1.46 8.25 14.01
CA GLY A 123 -0.94 6.91 13.70
C GLY A 123 -2.01 5.81 13.80
N GLU A 124 -2.82 5.84 14.86
CA GLU A 124 -3.94 4.91 15.02
C GLU A 124 -5.03 5.14 13.97
N PHE A 125 -5.34 6.40 13.67
CA PHE A 125 -6.25 6.76 12.58
C PHE A 125 -5.76 6.19 11.25
N TYR A 126 -4.48 6.35 10.93
CA TYR A 126 -3.87 5.83 9.71
C TYR A 126 -4.02 4.30 9.60
N ALA A 127 -3.84 3.58 10.71
CA ALA A 127 -3.94 2.12 10.77
C ALA A 127 -5.39 1.56 10.76
N ARG A 128 -6.42 2.38 10.54
CA ARG A 128 -7.79 1.88 10.41
C ARG A 128 -7.96 1.08 9.12
N LYS A 129 -8.55 -0.12 9.24
CA LYS A 129 -8.72 -1.09 8.14
C LYS A 129 -9.52 -0.53 6.97
N GLU A 130 -10.40 0.43 7.22
CA GLU A 130 -11.30 1.02 6.23
C GLU A 130 -10.61 2.08 5.36
N HIS A 131 -9.42 2.56 5.77
CA HIS A 131 -8.72 3.60 5.02
C HIS A 131 -7.94 3.00 3.86
N PHE A 132 -7.09 2.02 4.11
CA PHE A 132 -6.21 1.43 3.10
C PHE A 132 -6.33 -0.10 3.11
N PRO A 133 -7.49 -0.65 2.68
CA PRO A 133 -7.74 -2.08 2.75
C PRO A 133 -6.74 -2.85 1.89
N GLY A 134 -6.21 -3.95 2.45
CA GLY A 134 -5.25 -4.82 1.76
C GLY A 134 -3.79 -4.37 1.84
N PHE A 135 -3.49 -3.20 2.43
CA PHE A 135 -2.12 -2.72 2.58
C PHE A 135 -1.65 -2.75 4.04
N ALA A 136 -0.45 -3.29 4.25
CA ALA A 136 0.12 -3.47 5.57
C ALA A 136 0.87 -2.24 6.12
N ARG A 137 1.40 -1.37 5.23
CA ARG A 137 2.18 -0.18 5.60
C ARG A 137 1.55 0.67 6.73
N PRO A 138 0.24 0.95 6.75
CA PRO A 138 -0.36 1.70 7.85
C PRO A 138 -0.17 1.06 9.23
N PHE A 139 -0.25 -0.28 9.30
CA PHE A 139 -0.05 -1.03 10.54
C PHE A 139 1.43 -1.05 10.94
N VAL A 140 2.33 -1.17 9.95
CA VAL A 140 3.78 -1.09 10.17
C VAL A 140 4.15 0.27 10.75
N PHE A 141 3.71 1.36 10.11
CA PHE A 141 3.99 2.70 10.56
C PHE A 141 3.42 2.96 11.96
N ASN A 142 2.21 2.50 12.26
CA ASN A 142 1.67 2.61 13.62
C ASN A 142 2.51 1.84 14.66
N ALA A 143 3.10 0.69 14.30
CA ALA A 143 4.06 0.01 15.17
C ALA A 143 5.31 0.85 15.43
N GLU A 144 5.86 1.51 14.40
CA GLU A 144 7.00 2.44 14.51
C GLU A 144 6.66 3.64 15.42
N VAL A 145 5.46 4.22 15.29
CA VAL A 145 4.95 5.30 16.15
C VAL A 145 4.89 4.87 17.61
N LEU A 146 4.36 3.66 17.88
CA LEU A 146 4.28 3.10 19.23
C LEU A 146 5.67 2.84 19.84
N LEU A 147 6.63 2.37 19.04
CA LEU A 147 8.02 2.22 19.49
C LEU A 147 8.64 3.57 19.87
N LYS A 148 8.39 4.61 19.08
CA LYS A 148 8.95 5.96 19.32
C LYS A 148 8.51 6.55 20.66
N VAL A 149 7.33 6.17 21.15
CA VAL A 149 6.82 6.54 22.49
C VAL A 149 7.04 5.45 23.56
N ARG A 150 7.88 4.45 23.28
CA ARG A 150 8.25 3.35 24.19
C ARG A 150 7.10 2.43 24.60
N ARG A 151 6.04 2.33 23.79
CA ARG A 151 4.92 1.37 23.97
C ARG A 151 5.25 0.04 23.29
N ASN A 152 6.30 -0.62 23.76
CA ASN A 152 6.94 -1.76 23.08
C ASN A 152 6.00 -2.97 22.86
N LEU A 153 5.14 -3.30 23.83
CA LEU A 153 4.22 -4.43 23.70
C LEU A 153 3.17 -4.18 22.61
N GLU A 154 2.61 -2.98 22.57
CA GLU A 154 1.62 -2.61 21.56
C GLU A 154 2.24 -2.50 20.17
N ALA A 155 3.47 -1.96 20.08
CA ALA A 155 4.22 -1.95 18.83
C ALA A 155 4.44 -3.37 18.31
N LYS A 156 4.83 -4.30 19.19
CA LYS A 156 5.01 -5.71 18.85
C LYS A 156 3.72 -6.34 18.32
N ASP A 157 2.59 -6.07 18.96
CA ASP A 157 1.29 -6.58 18.51
C ASP A 157 0.83 -5.96 17.19
N ALA A 158 1.07 -4.66 16.98
CA ALA A 158 0.80 -3.97 15.72
C ALA A 158 1.65 -4.53 14.57
N ALA A 159 2.94 -4.77 14.79
CA ALA A 159 3.83 -5.38 13.79
C ALA A 159 3.41 -6.81 13.45
N ARG A 160 3.03 -7.62 14.45
CA ARG A 160 2.45 -8.96 14.22
C ARG A 160 1.15 -8.90 13.42
N GLY A 161 0.34 -7.87 13.65
CA GLY A 161 -0.85 -7.59 12.86
C GLY A 161 -0.51 -7.28 11.40
N ALA A 162 0.51 -6.45 11.16
CA ALA A 162 0.97 -6.09 9.82
C ALA A 162 1.47 -7.32 9.05
N LEU A 163 2.26 -8.19 9.68
CA LEU A 163 2.85 -9.39 9.06
C LEU A 163 1.83 -10.50 8.71
N LYS A 164 0.55 -10.35 9.11
CA LYS A 164 -0.55 -11.20 8.62
C LYS A 164 -1.07 -10.79 7.24
N SER A 165 -0.66 -9.63 6.76
CA SER A 165 -0.96 -9.14 5.41
C SER A 165 0.20 -9.50 4.47
N PRO A 166 0.01 -9.46 3.14
CA PRO A 166 1.08 -9.78 2.20
C PRO A 166 2.29 -8.88 2.42
N TRP A 167 3.48 -9.47 2.47
CA TRP A 167 4.73 -8.81 2.83
C TRP A 167 5.15 -7.76 1.83
N TRP A 168 4.76 -7.92 0.57
CA TRP A 168 4.96 -6.92 -0.46
C TRP A 168 4.18 -5.61 -0.23
N THR A 169 3.25 -5.57 0.73
CA THR A 169 2.47 -4.36 1.09
C THR A 169 2.97 -3.65 2.34
N LEU A 170 4.08 -4.11 2.96
CA LEU A 170 4.64 -3.54 4.18
C LEU A 170 5.21 -2.13 3.98
N GLY A 171 5.57 -1.79 2.74
CA GLY A 171 6.23 -0.53 2.40
C GLY A 171 7.66 -0.41 2.93
N CYS A 172 8.21 -1.47 3.51
CA CYS A 172 9.59 -1.55 3.98
C CYS A 172 10.07 -3.01 3.93
N LYS A 173 11.29 -3.27 4.39
CA LYS A 173 11.82 -4.64 4.40
C LYS A 173 11.09 -5.49 5.44
N TYR A 174 10.74 -6.72 5.08
CA TYR A 174 10.16 -7.71 6.00
C TYR A 174 10.92 -7.80 7.34
N HIS A 175 12.25 -7.89 7.29
CA HIS A 175 13.09 -8.04 8.48
C HIS A 175 12.93 -6.87 9.47
N GLU A 176 12.70 -5.64 8.99
CA GLU A 176 12.49 -4.48 9.87
C GLU A 176 11.21 -4.67 10.71
N VAL A 177 10.14 -5.17 10.10
CA VAL A 177 8.87 -5.44 10.79
C VAL A 177 8.96 -6.70 11.66
N ALA A 178 9.63 -7.74 11.19
CA ALA A 178 9.87 -8.98 11.94
C ALA A 178 10.65 -8.71 13.24
N CYS A 179 11.65 -7.83 13.20
CA CYS A 179 12.38 -7.40 14.39
C CYS A 179 11.44 -6.77 15.44
N ILE A 180 10.52 -5.90 15.02
CA ILE A 180 9.52 -5.29 15.94
C ILE A 180 8.57 -6.37 16.49
N ALA A 181 8.12 -7.29 15.65
CA ALA A 181 7.23 -8.39 16.01
C ALA A 181 7.88 -9.43 16.94
N GLY A 182 9.21 -9.41 17.06
CA GLY A 182 10.01 -10.45 17.71
C GLY A 182 9.86 -11.79 17.01
N TRP A 183 9.84 -11.77 15.67
CA TRP A 183 9.82 -12.96 14.82
C TRP A 183 11.22 -13.23 14.29
N GLU A 184 11.55 -14.51 14.21
CA GLU A 184 12.75 -15.01 13.55
C GLU A 184 12.41 -15.46 12.12
N ASP A 185 13.40 -15.96 11.39
CA ASP A 185 13.28 -16.37 9.98
C ASP A 185 12.37 -17.60 9.78
N GLY A 186 11.86 -18.21 10.85
CA GLY A 186 10.98 -19.38 10.77
C GLY A 186 9.73 -19.18 9.89
N GLN A 187 9.22 -17.95 9.74
CA GLN A 187 8.13 -17.67 8.81
C GLN A 187 8.58 -17.71 7.34
N ILE A 188 9.80 -17.27 7.04
CA ILE A 188 10.37 -17.37 5.69
C ILE A 188 10.55 -18.85 5.34
N GLU A 189 11.09 -19.65 6.26
CA GLU A 189 11.26 -21.09 6.05
C GLU A 189 9.91 -21.80 5.90
N TYR A 190 8.89 -21.42 6.67
CA TYR A 190 7.54 -21.95 6.50
C TYR A 190 6.97 -21.67 5.09
N ILE A 191 7.14 -20.45 4.58
CA ILE A 191 6.68 -20.12 3.21
C ILE A 191 7.47 -20.93 2.16
N ARG A 192 8.78 -21.12 2.36
CA ARG A 192 9.60 -21.96 1.47
C ARG A 192 9.15 -23.41 1.48
N GLU A 193 8.87 -23.98 2.65
CA GLU A 193 8.32 -25.33 2.79
C GLU A 193 6.97 -25.45 2.08
N LYS A 194 6.13 -24.42 2.16
CA LYS A 194 4.84 -24.41 1.47
C LYS A 194 4.93 -24.37 -0.06
N LEU A 195 6.07 -23.99 -0.62
CA LEU A 195 6.33 -23.99 -2.06
C LEU A 195 6.94 -25.30 -2.57
N THR A 196 7.18 -26.30 -1.71
CA THR A 196 7.66 -27.62 -2.15
C THR A 196 6.50 -28.54 -2.54
N GLU A 197 6.82 -29.62 -3.27
CA GLU A 197 5.83 -30.65 -3.63
C GLU A 197 5.22 -31.33 -2.39
N GLU A 198 6.00 -31.52 -1.33
CA GLU A 198 5.50 -32.04 -0.05
C GLU A 198 4.50 -31.07 0.59
N GLY A 199 4.81 -29.78 0.61
CA GLY A 199 3.91 -28.73 1.09
C GLY A 199 2.61 -28.67 0.30
N ARG A 200 2.70 -28.81 -1.03
CA ARG A 200 1.57 -28.89 -1.95
C ARG A 200 0.70 -30.12 -1.69
N GLN A 201 1.31 -31.29 -1.54
CA GLN A 201 0.61 -32.55 -1.25
C GLN A 201 -0.07 -32.52 0.12
N GLU A 202 0.54 -31.88 1.13
CA GLU A 202 -0.07 -31.68 2.44
C GLU A 202 -1.36 -30.85 2.34
N ASP A 203 -1.34 -29.78 1.55
CA ASP A 203 -2.50 -28.91 1.34
C ASP A 203 -3.61 -29.61 0.54
N LEU A 204 -3.26 -30.45 -0.44
CA LEU A 204 -4.20 -31.35 -1.12
C LEU A 204 -4.84 -32.36 -0.15
N ASN A 205 -4.04 -32.98 0.71
CA ASN A 205 -4.53 -33.92 1.73
C ASN A 205 -5.46 -33.25 2.75
N LYS A 206 -5.28 -31.95 2.99
CA LYS A 206 -6.19 -31.10 3.80
C LYS A 206 -7.46 -30.71 3.05
N GLY A 207 -7.64 -31.13 1.80
CA GLY A 207 -8.82 -30.88 0.98
C GLY A 207 -8.87 -29.48 0.36
N LYS A 208 -7.74 -28.75 0.28
CA LYS A 208 -7.72 -27.47 -0.43
C LYS A 208 -7.90 -27.70 -1.93
N PRO A 209 -8.75 -26.90 -2.62
CA PRO A 209 -8.87 -26.99 -4.07
C PRO A 209 -7.55 -26.66 -4.78
N PRO A 210 -7.17 -27.34 -5.88
CA PRO A 210 -5.95 -27.06 -6.62
C PRO A 210 -5.81 -25.61 -7.07
N THR A 211 -6.93 -24.97 -7.44
CA THR A 211 -6.96 -23.55 -7.81
C THR A 211 -6.60 -22.62 -6.66
N GLN A 212 -7.04 -22.94 -5.44
CA GLN A 212 -6.68 -22.17 -4.25
C GLN A 212 -5.22 -22.38 -3.87
N ILE A 213 -4.70 -23.60 -4.02
CA ILE A 213 -3.29 -23.91 -3.77
C ILE A 213 -2.40 -23.10 -4.70
N ALA A 214 -2.71 -23.07 -6.01
CA ALA A 214 -1.95 -22.28 -6.97
C ALA A 214 -1.98 -20.77 -6.65
N LEU A 215 -3.12 -20.24 -6.17
CA LEU A 215 -3.20 -18.84 -5.73
C LEU A 215 -2.41 -18.56 -4.43
N ASP A 216 -2.42 -19.50 -3.48
CA ASP A 216 -1.61 -19.41 -2.25
C ASP A 216 -0.11 -19.42 -2.62
N GLU A 217 0.33 -20.31 -3.52
CA GLU A 217 1.70 -20.38 -4.04
C GLU A 217 2.13 -19.08 -4.74
N ALA A 218 1.27 -18.49 -5.58
CA ALA A 218 1.55 -17.19 -6.20
C ALA A 218 1.75 -16.08 -5.15
N ALA A 219 0.94 -16.07 -4.09
CA ALA A 219 1.07 -15.09 -3.00
C ALA A 219 2.38 -15.29 -2.22
N PHE A 220 2.75 -16.53 -1.94
CA PHE A 220 4.02 -16.88 -1.29
C PHE A 220 5.23 -16.46 -2.12
N LEU A 221 5.20 -16.67 -3.43
CA LEU A 221 6.25 -16.21 -4.34
C LEU A 221 6.41 -14.68 -4.28
N LEU A 222 5.31 -13.92 -4.36
CA LEU A 222 5.35 -12.46 -4.25
C LEU A 222 5.93 -11.98 -2.90
N ASP A 223 5.56 -12.65 -1.80
CA ASP A 223 6.11 -12.34 -0.48
C ASP A 223 7.62 -12.59 -0.42
N LEU A 224 8.10 -13.73 -0.92
CA LEU A 224 9.53 -14.04 -0.97
C LEU A 224 10.32 -13.12 -1.93
N SER A 225 9.74 -12.76 -3.08
CA SER A 225 10.33 -11.80 -4.02
C SER A 225 10.51 -10.44 -3.36
N SER A 226 9.55 -9.99 -2.55
CA SER A 226 9.64 -8.70 -1.85
C SER A 226 10.72 -8.71 -0.75
N VAL A 227 10.86 -9.82 -0.03
CA VAL A 227 11.93 -10.02 0.97
C VAL A 227 13.31 -9.86 0.33
N LYS A 228 13.55 -10.53 -0.81
CA LYS A 228 14.84 -10.50 -1.50
C LYS A 228 15.03 -9.25 -2.37
N GLY A 229 13.94 -8.66 -2.80
CA GLY A 229 13.89 -7.61 -3.81
C GLY A 229 14.27 -8.09 -5.21
N THR A 230 13.79 -9.28 -5.56
CA THR A 230 14.08 -10.00 -6.82
C THR A 230 12.77 -10.37 -7.51
N TRP A 231 12.03 -9.35 -7.96
CA TRP A 231 10.70 -9.53 -8.58
C TRP A 231 10.76 -10.33 -9.88
N ASP A 232 11.74 -10.02 -10.73
CA ASP A 232 11.86 -10.59 -12.07
C ASP A 232 12.11 -12.11 -12.03
N ASP A 233 12.85 -12.58 -11.02
CA ASP A 233 13.24 -13.99 -10.85
C ASP A 233 12.03 -14.93 -10.64
N SER A 234 10.89 -14.39 -10.21
CA SER A 234 9.71 -15.19 -9.85
C SER A 234 8.55 -15.05 -10.84
N LEU A 235 8.67 -14.22 -11.88
CA LEU A 235 7.57 -13.91 -12.81
C LEU A 235 7.04 -15.16 -13.54
N GLU A 236 7.93 -16.03 -14.01
CA GLU A 236 7.55 -17.27 -14.73
C GLU A 236 6.75 -18.22 -13.84
N GLN A 237 7.19 -18.39 -12.59
CA GLN A 237 6.52 -19.25 -11.61
C GLN A 237 5.16 -18.67 -11.21
N ILE A 238 5.09 -17.35 -10.94
CA ILE A 238 3.85 -16.66 -10.61
C ILE A 238 2.84 -16.77 -11.76
N ALA A 239 3.28 -16.57 -13.01
CA ALA A 239 2.42 -16.70 -14.17
C ALA A 239 1.89 -18.13 -14.35
N GLN A 240 2.72 -19.14 -14.08
CA GLN A 240 2.29 -20.54 -14.11
C GLN A 240 1.24 -20.83 -13.03
N CYS A 241 1.42 -20.35 -11.80
CA CYS A 241 0.42 -20.44 -10.73
C CYS A 241 -0.92 -19.80 -11.16
N TYR A 242 -0.90 -18.60 -11.75
CA TYR A 242 -2.13 -17.98 -12.27
C TYR A 242 -2.77 -18.78 -13.39
N LYS A 243 -1.98 -19.39 -14.28
CA LYS A 243 -2.50 -20.27 -15.34
C LYS A 243 -3.18 -21.52 -14.77
N GLU A 244 -2.60 -22.15 -13.75
CA GLU A 244 -3.18 -23.29 -13.04
C GLU A 244 -4.47 -22.92 -12.28
N ALA A 245 -4.55 -21.69 -11.79
CA ALA A 245 -5.76 -21.12 -11.20
C ALA A 245 -6.83 -20.70 -12.25
N GLY A 246 -6.56 -20.85 -13.55
CA GLY A 246 -7.47 -20.46 -14.64
C GLY A 246 -7.47 -18.97 -14.99
N LEU A 247 -6.53 -18.18 -14.44
CA LEU A 247 -6.38 -16.74 -14.68
C LEU A 247 -5.41 -16.46 -15.84
N HIS A 248 -5.74 -16.98 -17.02
CA HIS A 248 -4.85 -16.93 -18.19
C HIS A 248 -4.48 -15.52 -18.63
N ASP A 249 -5.40 -14.57 -18.54
CA ASP A 249 -5.15 -13.18 -18.95
C ASP A 249 -4.15 -12.50 -18.01
N ILE A 250 -4.25 -12.77 -16.71
CA ILE A 250 -3.31 -12.27 -15.69
C ILE A 250 -1.94 -12.92 -15.89
N ALA A 251 -1.89 -14.24 -16.13
CA ALA A 251 -0.64 -14.94 -16.44
C ALA A 251 0.08 -14.33 -17.65
N ARG A 252 -0.65 -13.99 -18.72
CA ARG A 252 -0.06 -13.29 -19.89
C ARG A 252 0.42 -11.88 -19.54
N PHE A 253 -0.35 -11.14 -18.74
CA PHE A 253 0.03 -9.80 -18.31
C PHE A 253 1.31 -9.80 -17.48
N VAL A 254 1.47 -10.74 -16.55
CA VAL A 254 2.69 -10.85 -15.70
C VAL A 254 3.95 -11.10 -16.54
N LEU A 255 3.83 -11.83 -17.66
CA LEU A 255 4.94 -12.12 -18.55
C LEU A 255 5.13 -11.10 -19.67
N TYR A 256 4.27 -10.08 -19.73
CA TYR A 256 4.34 -9.07 -20.77
C TYR A 256 5.62 -8.24 -20.60
N ARG A 257 6.35 -8.08 -21.69
CA ARG A 257 7.55 -7.25 -21.79
C ARG A 257 7.34 -6.30 -22.97
N ASP A 258 7.57 -5.01 -22.75
CA ASP A 258 7.57 -3.96 -23.78
C ASP A 258 8.75 -4.11 -24.76
#